data_AF-A0A976JHD4-F1
#
_entry.id   AF-A0A976JHD4-F1
#
_cell.length_a   1.000
_cell.length_b   1.000
_cell.length_c   1.000
_cell.angle_alpha   90.00
_cell.angle_beta   90.00
_cell.angle_gamma   90.00
#
_symmetry.space_group_name_H-M   'P 1'
#
loop_
_entity.id
_entity.type
_entity.pdbx_description
1 polymer ?
#
loop_
_entity_poly.entity_id
_entity_poly.type
_entity_poly.pdbx_seq_one_letter_code
_entity_poly.pdbx_strand_id
1 'polypeptide(L)'
;MKPQRLLIIGLTALFMAGDVYGNGEIGEHVKQLKMHIDEYTDEIHWFNRKVNDIVETYGHNGATEIQPDEIIDYWEAIKFHAAIETTYVPIYAAIWQRISGVQKAIWDGQPIAVTREQQAALERALWQGLGAVKMAAQQQYAKTAAVDSYSTPTNPAVTLEEIQGNLEEVLAKVAEQQWGQALALVHITYADHFEGIEGQLIEQDADLVENLEMDFNITLPQALDGGTSIEVIRKIVSAMQDKLHRAGTLLAEAQLNPEDVF
;
A
#
# COMPACT_ATOMS: atom_id res chain seq x y z
N MET A 1 31.38 -49.47 -39.50
CA MET A 1 31.92 -48.62 -38.41
C MET A 1 31.28 -47.25 -38.56
N LYS A 2 30.58 -46.76 -37.52
CA LYS A 2 29.72 -45.55 -37.57
C LYS A 2 30.56 -44.27 -37.40
N PRO A 3 30.21 -43.15 -38.07
CA PRO A 3 30.84 -41.85 -37.81
C PRO A 3 30.33 -41.23 -36.50
N GLN A 4 31.25 -40.59 -35.78
CA GLN A 4 30.99 -39.90 -34.51
C GLN A 4 30.19 -38.60 -34.73
N ARG A 5 29.28 -38.37 -33.78
CA ARG A 5 28.44 -37.18 -33.64
C ARG A 5 29.28 -35.97 -33.26
N LEU A 6 29.00 -34.81 -33.85
CA LEU A 6 29.22 -33.52 -33.18
C LEU A 6 27.91 -32.74 -33.26
N LEU A 7 27.19 -32.71 -32.15
CA LEU A 7 26.01 -31.87 -31.95
C LEU A 7 26.52 -30.64 -31.19
N ILE A 8 26.63 -29.50 -31.87
CA ILE A 8 26.89 -28.21 -31.21
C ILE A 8 25.53 -27.69 -30.75
N ILE A 9 25.23 -27.82 -29.46
CA ILE A 9 24.12 -27.11 -28.83
C ILE A 9 24.68 -25.74 -28.42
N GLY A 10 24.30 -24.70 -29.16
CA GLY A 10 24.50 -23.31 -28.74
C GLY A 10 23.51 -23.01 -27.62
N LEU A 11 23.99 -22.88 -26.40
CA LEU A 11 23.21 -22.42 -25.25
C LEU A 11 23.16 -20.89 -25.29
N THR A 12 22.12 -20.32 -25.89
CA THR A 12 21.82 -18.89 -25.75
C THR A 12 21.08 -18.70 -24.43
N ALA A 13 21.81 -18.38 -23.37
CA ALA A 13 21.21 -17.88 -22.14
C ALA A 13 20.87 -16.40 -22.33
N LEU A 14 19.60 -16.08 -22.58
CA LEU A 14 19.08 -14.74 -22.30
C LEU A 14 18.96 -14.63 -20.77
N PHE A 15 19.94 -13.97 -20.14
CA PHE A 15 19.74 -13.40 -18.82
C PHE A 15 18.91 -12.12 -19.00
N MET A 16 17.60 -12.21 -18.82
CA MET A 16 16.80 -11.05 -18.44
C MET A 16 17.16 -10.77 -16.97
N ALA A 17 18.06 -9.82 -16.74
CA ALA A 17 18.20 -9.22 -15.43
C ALA A 17 16.93 -8.39 -15.21
N GLY A 18 15.94 -8.98 -14.52
CA GLY A 18 14.91 -8.16 -13.90
C GLY A 18 15.58 -7.38 -12.78
N ASP A 19 15.38 -6.06 -12.76
CA ASP A 19 15.69 -5.27 -11.57
C ASP A 19 14.86 -5.85 -10.42
N VAL A 20 15.53 -6.51 -9.48
CA VAL A 20 14.93 -6.96 -8.23
C VAL A 20 14.96 -5.75 -7.31
N TYR A 21 13.84 -5.03 -7.25
CA TYR A 21 13.64 -3.97 -6.27
C TYR A 21 13.54 -4.62 -4.88
N GLY A 22 14.12 -3.95 -3.87
CA GLY A 22 14.05 -4.44 -2.49
C GLY A 22 12.61 -4.39 -1.98
N ASN A 23 12.26 -5.24 -1.01
CA ASN A 23 10.96 -5.19 -0.34
C ASN A 23 10.65 -3.73 0.05
N GLY A 24 9.44 -3.24 -0.24
CA GLY A 24 9.04 -1.84 -0.03
C GLY A 24 8.96 -1.41 1.44
N GLU A 25 9.44 -2.24 2.36
CA GLU A 25 9.53 -2.01 3.80
C GLU A 25 10.28 -0.72 4.15
N ILE A 26 9.87 -0.09 5.25
CA ILE A 26 10.54 1.07 5.82
C ILE A 26 12.00 0.73 6.14
N GLY A 27 12.92 1.33 5.38
CA GLY A 27 14.36 1.08 5.52
C GLY A 27 15.23 2.33 5.52
N GLU A 28 16.52 2.13 5.25
CA GLU A 28 17.50 3.22 5.16
C GLU A 28 17.11 4.28 4.11
N HIS A 29 16.42 3.86 3.06
CA HIS A 29 15.96 4.75 1.99
C HIS A 29 15.02 5.87 2.51
N VAL A 30 14.19 5.58 3.52
CA VAL A 30 13.32 6.56 4.18
C VAL A 30 14.14 7.54 5.03
N LYS A 31 15.19 7.07 5.71
CA LYS A 31 16.07 7.93 6.51
C LYS A 31 16.97 8.82 5.65
N GLN A 32 17.14 8.47 4.39
CA GLN A 32 18.00 9.17 3.44
C GLN A 32 17.23 9.55 2.16
N LEU A 33 16.00 10.07 2.26
CA LEU A 33 15.11 10.30 1.11
C LEU A 33 15.82 10.95 -0.08
N LYS A 34 16.66 11.96 0.18
CA LYS A 34 17.41 12.70 -0.86
C LYS A 34 18.33 11.80 -1.69
N MET A 35 18.95 10.79 -1.10
CA MET A 35 19.87 9.87 -1.79
C MET A 35 19.13 8.85 -2.66
N HIS A 36 17.84 8.64 -2.40
CA HIS A 36 17.02 7.62 -3.05
C HIS A 36 15.96 8.20 -4.02
N ILE A 37 15.96 9.53 -4.27
CA ILE A 37 14.99 10.16 -5.20
C ILE A 37 15.05 9.57 -6.61
N ASP A 38 16.24 9.28 -7.12
CA ASP A 38 16.40 8.69 -8.46
C ASP A 38 15.87 7.24 -8.48
N GLU A 39 16.15 6.47 -7.42
CA GLU A 39 15.60 5.11 -7.24
C GLU A 39 14.06 5.13 -7.22
N TYR A 40 13.45 6.03 -6.43
CA TYR A 40 11.99 6.19 -6.41
C TYR A 40 11.41 6.60 -7.77
N THR A 41 12.15 7.39 -8.53
CA THR A 41 11.72 7.81 -9.88
C THR A 41 11.73 6.61 -10.83
N ASP A 42 12.76 5.78 -10.77
CA ASP A 42 12.88 4.57 -11.59
C ASP A 42 11.84 3.51 -11.20
N GLU A 43 11.58 3.35 -9.90
CA GLU A 43 10.52 2.49 -9.36
C GLU A 43 9.13 2.91 -9.83
N ILE A 44 8.80 4.21 -9.80
CA ILE A 44 7.53 4.72 -10.35
C ILE A 44 7.43 4.42 -11.85
N HIS A 45 8.53 4.57 -12.60
CA HIS A 45 8.53 4.21 -14.01
C HIS A 45 8.32 2.70 -14.22
N TRP A 46 8.95 1.86 -13.40
CA TRP A 46 8.78 0.42 -13.44
C TRP A 46 7.35 0.00 -13.11
N PHE A 47 6.78 0.53 -12.03
CA PHE A 47 5.42 0.26 -11.61
C PHE A 47 4.40 0.69 -12.67
N ASN A 48 4.54 1.88 -13.24
CA ASN A 48 3.69 2.33 -14.36
C ASN A 48 3.77 1.40 -15.58
N ARG A 49 4.95 0.83 -15.89
CA ARG A 49 5.08 -0.18 -16.96
C ARG A 49 4.32 -1.45 -16.61
N LYS A 50 4.46 -1.97 -15.39
CA LYS A 50 3.74 -3.16 -14.93
C LYS A 50 2.23 -3.00 -15.00
N VAL A 51 1.71 -1.88 -14.49
CA VAL A 51 0.28 -1.55 -14.62
C VAL A 51 -0.13 -1.41 -16.08
N ASN A 52 0.70 -0.79 -16.92
CA ASN A 52 0.42 -0.70 -18.36
C ASN A 52 0.31 -2.07 -19.03
N ASP A 53 1.21 -2.99 -18.72
CA ASP A 53 1.22 -4.34 -19.30
C ASP A 53 -0.06 -5.11 -18.93
N ILE A 54 -0.52 -4.97 -17.67
CA ILE A 54 -1.80 -5.52 -17.21
C ILE A 54 -2.98 -4.90 -17.98
N VAL A 55 -3.06 -3.57 -18.06
CA VAL A 55 -4.16 -2.87 -18.71
C VAL A 55 -4.17 -3.11 -20.23
N GLU A 56 -3.01 -3.26 -20.86
CA GLU A 56 -2.89 -3.60 -22.28
C GLU A 56 -3.35 -5.04 -22.55
N THR A 57 -2.93 -5.99 -21.73
CA THR A 57 -3.42 -7.37 -21.78
C THR A 57 -4.94 -7.40 -21.62
N TYR A 58 -5.49 -6.58 -20.72
CA TYR A 58 -6.93 -6.46 -20.50
C TYR A 58 -7.67 -5.96 -21.74
N GLY A 59 -7.12 -4.94 -22.41
CA GLY A 59 -7.69 -4.40 -23.64
C GLY A 59 -7.73 -5.41 -24.79
N HIS A 60 -6.79 -6.35 -24.84
CA HIS A 60 -6.72 -7.37 -25.89
C HIS A 60 -7.53 -8.63 -25.57
N ASN A 61 -7.47 -9.11 -24.31
CA ASN A 61 -7.94 -10.44 -23.93
C ASN A 61 -9.18 -10.40 -23.02
N GLY A 62 -9.61 -9.22 -22.57
CA GLY A 62 -10.65 -9.10 -21.55
C GLY A 62 -10.18 -9.55 -20.16
N ALA A 63 -11.12 -9.76 -19.23
CA ALA A 63 -10.80 -10.02 -17.82
C ALA A 63 -10.38 -11.47 -17.49
N THR A 64 -10.50 -12.41 -18.43
CA THR A 64 -10.42 -13.86 -18.14
C THR A 64 -9.02 -14.41 -17.85
N GLU A 65 -7.96 -13.66 -18.17
CA GLU A 65 -6.56 -14.12 -18.04
C GLU A 65 -5.70 -13.15 -17.21
N ILE A 66 -6.33 -12.33 -16.38
CA ILE A 66 -5.65 -11.26 -15.63
C ILE A 66 -5.94 -11.41 -14.16
N GLN A 67 -4.90 -11.24 -13.35
CA GLN A 67 -5.00 -11.11 -11.90
C GLN A 67 -4.76 -9.64 -11.54
N PRO A 68 -5.84 -8.85 -11.34
CA PRO A 68 -5.68 -7.44 -10.99
C PRO A 68 -4.97 -7.24 -9.65
N ASP A 69 -4.96 -8.25 -8.78
CA ASP A 69 -4.23 -8.28 -7.52
C ASP A 69 -2.71 -8.12 -7.70
N GLU A 70 -2.14 -8.53 -8.84
CA GLU A 70 -0.71 -8.30 -9.14
C GLU A 70 -0.30 -6.82 -9.09
N ILE A 71 -1.26 -5.89 -9.28
CA ILE A 71 -0.98 -4.45 -9.14
C ILE A 71 -0.58 -4.12 -7.69
N ILE A 72 -1.15 -4.78 -6.70
CA ILE A 72 -0.80 -4.61 -5.29
C ILE A 72 0.60 -5.18 -5.04
N ASP A 73 0.87 -6.40 -5.50
CA ASP A 73 2.20 -7.01 -5.39
C ASP A 73 3.31 -6.10 -5.95
N TYR A 74 3.07 -5.47 -7.12
CA TYR A 74 4.03 -4.54 -7.71
C TYR A 74 4.14 -3.22 -6.94
N TRP A 75 3.07 -2.77 -6.28
CA TRP A 75 3.09 -1.58 -5.45
C TRP A 75 3.88 -1.81 -4.17
N GLU A 76 3.66 -2.93 -3.51
CA GLU A 76 4.36 -3.31 -2.28
C GLU A 76 5.85 -3.63 -2.52
N ALA A 77 6.19 -4.05 -3.74
CA ALA A 77 7.56 -4.39 -4.12
C ALA A 77 8.50 -3.18 -4.36
N ILE A 78 8.01 -1.93 -4.32
CA ILE A 78 8.85 -0.74 -4.56
C ILE A 78 9.07 0.06 -3.29
N LYS A 79 10.29 0.58 -3.08
CA LYS A 79 10.62 1.40 -1.90
C LYS A 79 9.93 2.75 -1.88
N PHE A 80 9.51 3.25 -3.04
CA PHE A 80 8.69 4.44 -3.11
C PHE A 80 7.40 4.30 -2.30
N HIS A 81 6.89 3.07 -2.11
CA HIS A 81 5.77 2.75 -1.21
C HIS A 81 6.01 3.31 0.20
N ALA A 82 6.95 2.74 0.96
CA ALA A 82 7.26 3.22 2.30
C ALA A 82 7.71 4.68 2.32
N ALA A 83 8.35 5.17 1.26
CA ALA A 83 8.77 6.57 1.21
C ALA A 83 7.59 7.55 1.19
N ILE A 84 6.52 7.27 0.42
CA ILE A 84 5.35 8.16 0.40
C ILE A 84 4.45 7.98 1.63
N GLU A 85 4.30 6.75 2.09
CA GLU A 85 3.55 6.38 3.30
C GLU A 85 4.02 7.18 4.51
N THR A 86 5.32 7.13 4.80
CA THR A 86 5.97 7.83 5.92
C THR A 86 6.05 9.36 5.75
N THR A 87 5.85 9.86 4.52
CA THR A 87 6.06 11.27 4.21
C THR A 87 4.76 12.07 4.16
N TYR A 88 3.74 11.55 3.49
CA TYR A 88 2.50 12.29 3.25
C TYR A 88 1.31 11.36 3.01
N VAL A 89 0.75 10.89 4.13
CA VAL A 89 -0.39 9.95 4.20
C VAL A 89 -1.56 10.35 3.30
N PRO A 90 -1.98 11.64 3.17
CA PRO A 90 -3.08 11.98 2.28
C PRO A 90 -2.83 11.65 0.79
N ILE A 91 -1.58 11.75 0.30
CA ILE A 91 -1.27 11.34 -1.08
C ILE A 91 -1.10 9.82 -1.15
N TYR A 92 -0.53 9.19 -0.12
CA TYR A 92 -0.44 7.73 -0.06
C TYR A 92 -1.83 7.08 -0.18
N ALA A 93 -2.81 7.52 0.61
CA ALA A 93 -4.19 7.06 0.49
C ALA A 93 -4.80 7.34 -0.90
N ALA A 94 -4.49 8.50 -1.50
CA ALA A 94 -4.92 8.79 -2.85
C ALA A 94 -4.32 7.84 -3.90
N ILE A 95 -3.06 7.42 -3.76
CA ILE A 95 -2.42 6.43 -4.65
C ILE A 95 -3.13 5.09 -4.53
N TRP A 96 -3.34 4.59 -3.31
CA TRP A 96 -4.09 3.36 -3.05
C TRP A 96 -5.49 3.37 -3.68
N GLN A 97 -6.23 4.48 -3.52
CA GLN A 97 -7.54 4.64 -4.16
C GLN A 97 -7.46 4.55 -5.70
N ARG A 98 -6.37 5.03 -6.32
CA ARG A 98 -6.19 4.92 -7.77
C ARG A 98 -5.76 3.51 -8.20
N ILE A 99 -4.97 2.79 -7.40
CA ILE A 99 -4.66 1.37 -7.61
C ILE A 99 -5.96 0.57 -7.66
N SER A 100 -6.79 0.69 -6.63
CA SER A 100 -8.09 0.00 -6.61
C SER A 100 -9.03 0.44 -7.72
N GLY A 101 -8.96 1.70 -8.15
CA GLY A 101 -9.71 2.21 -9.30
C GLY A 101 -9.39 1.42 -10.59
N VAL A 102 -8.11 1.09 -10.82
CA VAL A 102 -7.69 0.26 -11.96
C VAL A 102 -8.16 -1.18 -11.78
N GLN A 103 -7.92 -1.79 -10.62
CA GLN A 103 -8.31 -3.17 -10.33
C GLN A 103 -9.82 -3.37 -10.51
N LYS A 104 -10.62 -2.48 -9.93
CA LYS A 104 -12.08 -2.50 -10.02
C LYS A 104 -12.56 -2.35 -11.45
N ALA A 105 -11.96 -1.46 -12.25
CA ALA A 105 -12.34 -1.32 -13.65
C ALA A 105 -12.11 -2.62 -14.44
N ILE A 106 -11.03 -3.36 -14.14
CA ILE A 106 -10.74 -4.65 -14.76
C ILE A 106 -11.74 -5.73 -14.28
N TRP A 107 -11.92 -5.88 -12.96
CA TRP A 107 -12.85 -6.86 -12.37
C TRP A 107 -14.29 -6.71 -12.86
N ASP A 108 -14.77 -5.47 -12.91
CA ASP A 108 -16.13 -5.17 -13.34
C ASP A 108 -16.30 -5.28 -14.87
N GLY A 109 -15.24 -5.54 -15.62
CA GLY A 109 -15.30 -5.63 -17.08
C GLY A 109 -15.59 -4.28 -17.76
N GLN A 110 -15.14 -3.17 -17.18
CA GLN A 110 -15.41 -1.84 -17.71
C GLN A 110 -14.75 -1.62 -19.10
N PRO A 111 -15.31 -0.75 -19.96
CA PRO A 111 -14.67 -0.44 -21.23
C PRO A 111 -13.20 0.00 -21.05
N ILE A 112 -12.30 -0.47 -21.93
CA ILE A 112 -10.86 -0.18 -21.82
C ILE A 112 -10.54 1.32 -21.67
N ALA A 113 -11.35 2.20 -22.25
CA ALA A 113 -11.23 3.65 -22.08
C ALA A 113 -11.35 4.09 -20.61
N VAL A 114 -12.30 3.52 -19.87
CA VAL A 114 -12.51 3.80 -18.43
C VAL A 114 -11.32 3.29 -17.61
N THR A 115 -10.82 2.09 -17.91
CA THR A 115 -9.62 1.54 -17.25
C THR A 115 -8.38 2.41 -17.52
N ARG A 116 -8.22 2.91 -18.75
CA ARG A 116 -7.13 3.84 -19.11
C ARG A 116 -7.25 5.19 -18.40
N GLU A 117 -8.46 5.69 -18.15
CA GLU A 117 -8.67 6.89 -17.35
C GLU A 117 -8.22 6.71 -15.89
N GLN A 118 -8.56 5.56 -15.28
CA GLN A 118 -8.08 5.21 -13.93
C GLN A 118 -6.55 5.07 -13.90
N GLN A 119 -5.96 4.41 -14.90
CA GLN A 119 -4.50 4.28 -15.03
C GLN A 119 -3.83 5.66 -15.11
N ALA A 120 -4.34 6.56 -15.93
CA ALA A 120 -3.79 7.92 -16.04
C ALA A 120 -3.97 8.72 -14.73
N ALA A 121 -5.02 8.45 -13.95
CA ALA A 121 -5.19 9.06 -12.64
C ALA A 121 -4.19 8.51 -11.62
N LEU A 122 -3.91 7.21 -11.64
CA LEU A 122 -2.86 6.57 -10.84
C LEU A 122 -1.49 7.17 -11.15
N GLU A 123 -1.13 7.27 -12.43
CA GLU A 123 0.15 7.87 -12.85
C GLU A 123 0.32 9.29 -12.30
N ARG A 124 -0.73 10.13 -12.38
CA ARG A 124 -0.69 11.48 -11.79
C ARG A 124 -0.50 11.47 -10.29
N ALA A 125 -1.17 10.57 -9.57
CA ALA A 125 -1.05 10.45 -8.11
C ALA A 125 0.37 10.04 -7.70
N LEU A 126 0.99 9.09 -8.42
CA LEU A 126 2.38 8.67 -8.20
C LEU A 126 3.35 9.85 -8.37
N TRP A 127 3.20 10.63 -9.45
CA TRP A 127 4.04 11.81 -9.67
C TRP A 127 3.82 12.92 -8.64
N GLN A 128 2.59 13.10 -8.15
CA GLN A 128 2.30 13.98 -7.03
C GLN A 128 2.98 13.49 -5.74
N GLY A 129 2.93 12.19 -5.48
CA GLY A 129 3.62 11.56 -4.36
C GLY A 129 5.13 11.77 -4.41
N LEU A 130 5.76 11.59 -5.58
CA LEU A 130 7.18 11.89 -5.75
C LEU A 130 7.49 13.37 -5.48
N GLY A 131 6.58 14.28 -5.84
CA GLY A 131 6.67 15.69 -5.48
C GLY A 131 6.70 15.91 -3.96
N ALA A 132 5.82 15.22 -3.23
CA ALA A 132 5.79 15.28 -1.77
C ALA A 132 7.06 14.71 -1.13
N VAL A 133 7.54 13.55 -1.60
CA VAL A 133 8.81 12.95 -1.15
C VAL A 133 10.00 13.87 -1.42
N LYS A 134 10.06 14.52 -2.59
CA LYS A 134 11.10 15.53 -2.89
C LYS A 134 11.05 16.72 -1.94
N MET A 135 9.86 17.20 -1.58
CA MET A 135 9.72 18.27 -0.59
C MET A 135 10.17 17.81 0.80
N ALA A 136 9.79 16.61 1.23
CA ALA A 136 10.23 16.07 2.51
C ALA A 136 11.75 15.82 2.56
N ALA A 137 12.34 15.32 1.48
CA ALA A 137 13.80 15.19 1.34
C ALA A 137 14.53 16.52 1.51
N GLN A 138 13.98 17.62 0.98
CA GLN A 138 14.52 18.97 1.19
C GLN A 138 14.43 19.40 2.65
N GLN A 139 13.31 19.12 3.32
CA GLN A 139 13.13 19.43 4.75
C GLN A 139 14.04 18.58 5.64
N GLN A 140 14.18 17.28 5.36
CA GLN A 140 15.07 16.35 6.05
C GLN A 140 16.53 16.80 5.92
N TYR A 141 16.95 17.21 4.72
CA TYR A 141 18.30 17.76 4.48
C TYR A 141 18.52 19.07 5.27
N ALA A 142 17.52 19.96 5.32
CA ALA A 142 17.60 21.22 6.07
C ALA A 142 17.59 21.03 7.60
N LYS A 143 17.02 19.92 8.09
CA LYS A 143 16.91 19.57 9.51
C LYS A 143 18.05 18.69 10.04
N THR A 144 19.22 18.67 9.42
CA THR A 144 20.37 17.87 9.89
C THR A 144 20.99 18.41 11.19
N ALA A 145 20.25 18.27 12.29
CA ALA A 145 20.65 18.06 13.69
C ALA A 145 19.36 17.81 14.51
N ALA A 146 18.87 16.56 14.47
CA ALA A 146 17.94 15.88 15.40
C ALA A 146 16.94 15.02 14.60
N VAL A 147 17.27 13.76 14.38
CA VAL A 147 16.27 12.73 14.09
C VAL A 147 16.65 11.51 14.91
N ASP A 148 16.02 11.40 16.08
CA ASP A 148 15.58 10.12 16.61
C ASP A 148 14.07 10.30 16.81
N SER A 149 13.30 9.93 15.80
CA SER A 149 11.91 9.51 16.02
C SER A 149 11.74 8.19 15.29
N TYR A 150 12.45 7.20 15.81
CA TYR A 150 11.86 5.87 15.82
C TYR A 150 10.62 6.01 16.70
N SER A 151 9.46 5.65 16.15
CA SER A 151 8.27 5.37 16.93
C SER A 151 8.72 4.53 18.12
N THR A 152 8.60 5.09 19.33
CA THR A 152 8.83 4.33 20.56
C THR A 152 7.99 3.07 20.45
N PRO A 153 8.45 1.87 20.86
CA PRO A 153 7.60 0.69 20.87
C PRO A 153 6.34 1.01 21.68
N THR A 154 5.27 1.34 20.98
CA THR A 154 3.96 1.55 21.58
C THR A 154 3.44 0.18 21.94
N ASN A 155 2.81 0.05 23.11
CA ASN A 155 2.22 -1.20 23.51
C ASN A 155 1.14 -1.55 22.46
N PRO A 156 1.31 -2.62 21.66
CA PRO A 156 0.43 -2.87 20.51
C PRO A 156 -1.03 -3.03 20.91
N ALA A 157 -1.29 -3.53 22.12
CA ALA A 157 -2.64 -3.63 22.66
C ALA A 157 -3.27 -2.25 22.91
N VAL A 158 -2.50 -1.30 23.45
CA VAL A 158 -2.95 0.09 23.66
C VAL A 158 -3.21 0.77 22.32
N THR A 159 -2.29 0.60 21.36
CA THR A 159 -2.45 1.16 20.01
C THR A 159 -3.71 0.63 19.33
N LEU A 160 -4.02 -0.67 19.45
CA LEU A 160 -5.24 -1.26 18.90
C LEU A 160 -6.51 -0.70 19.55
N GLU A 161 -6.52 -0.49 20.87
CA GLU A 161 -7.64 0.15 21.58
C GLU A 161 -7.86 1.59 21.09
N GLU A 162 -6.79 2.35 20.89
CA GLU A 162 -6.84 3.73 20.35
C GLU A 162 -7.39 3.75 18.91
N ILE A 163 -6.95 2.82 18.06
CA ILE A 163 -7.47 2.67 16.69
C ILE A 163 -8.97 2.37 16.72
N GLN A 164 -9.40 1.42 17.56
CA GLN A 164 -10.82 1.07 17.69
C GLN A 164 -11.66 2.26 18.15
N GLY A 165 -11.18 3.02 19.14
CA GLY A 165 -11.83 4.23 19.62
C GLY A 165 -11.94 5.31 18.53
N ASN A 166 -10.88 5.51 17.74
CA ASN A 166 -10.91 6.46 16.63
C ASN A 166 -11.92 6.06 15.55
N LEU A 167 -12.06 4.76 15.24
CA LEU A 167 -13.08 4.27 14.30
C LEU A 167 -14.52 4.51 14.79
N GLU A 168 -14.77 4.43 16.11
CA GLU A 168 -16.06 4.81 16.69
C GLU A 168 -16.29 6.32 16.56
N GLU A 169 -15.25 7.13 16.78
CA GLU A 169 -15.31 8.59 16.61
C GLU A 169 -15.55 8.98 15.14
N VAL A 170 -15.03 8.22 14.16
CA VAL A 170 -15.38 8.38 12.74
C VAL A 170 -16.89 8.24 12.52
N LEU A 171 -17.54 7.23 13.13
CA LEU A 171 -18.99 7.07 13.03
C LEU A 171 -19.76 8.23 13.69
N ALA A 172 -19.26 8.73 14.83
CA ALA A 172 -19.84 9.90 15.48
C ALA A 172 -19.76 11.14 14.57
N LYS A 173 -18.59 11.39 13.95
CA LYS A 173 -18.37 12.50 13.01
C LYS A 173 -19.26 12.39 11.76
N VAL A 174 -19.47 11.18 11.24
CA VAL A 174 -20.42 10.94 10.13
C VAL A 174 -21.85 11.25 10.56
N ALA A 175 -22.28 10.83 11.76
CA ALA A 175 -23.61 11.14 12.28
C ALA A 175 -23.84 12.65 12.45
N GLU A 176 -22.78 13.40 12.76
CA GLU A 176 -22.76 14.86 12.84
C GLU A 176 -22.62 15.55 11.47
N GLN A 177 -22.57 14.80 10.36
CA GLN A 177 -22.36 15.29 9.00
C GLN A 177 -20.99 15.99 8.79
N GLN A 178 -20.00 15.66 9.61
CA GLN A 178 -18.64 16.20 9.54
C GLN A 178 -17.72 15.33 8.67
N TRP A 179 -18.13 15.08 7.43
CA TRP A 179 -17.49 14.14 6.50
C TRP A 179 -15.99 14.37 6.30
N GLY A 180 -15.57 15.61 6.12
CA GLY A 180 -14.15 15.94 5.96
C GLY A 180 -13.32 15.68 7.23
N GLN A 181 -13.91 15.84 8.41
CA GLN A 181 -13.23 15.52 9.68
C GLN A 181 -13.20 14.02 9.92
N ALA A 182 -14.26 13.29 9.55
CA ALA A 182 -14.27 11.83 9.58
C ALA A 182 -13.17 11.26 8.67
N LEU A 183 -13.06 11.75 7.43
CA LEU A 183 -12.02 11.34 6.50
C LEU A 183 -10.61 11.67 7.03
N ALA A 184 -10.41 12.88 7.55
CA ALA A 184 -9.13 13.27 8.15
C ALA A 184 -8.76 12.37 9.34
N LEU A 185 -9.73 12.03 10.19
CA LEU A 185 -9.50 11.15 11.33
C LEU A 185 -9.09 9.74 10.91
N VAL A 186 -9.66 9.20 9.83
CA VAL A 186 -9.23 7.90 9.27
C VAL A 186 -7.75 7.94 8.87
N HIS A 187 -7.34 8.98 8.13
CA HIS A 187 -5.94 9.13 7.71
C HIS A 187 -4.99 9.33 8.90
N ILE A 188 -5.40 10.10 9.92
CA ILE A 188 -4.62 10.29 11.16
C ILE A 188 -4.51 8.98 11.93
N THR A 189 -5.60 8.21 12.03
CA THR A 189 -5.62 6.93 12.75
C THR A 189 -4.67 5.93 12.11
N TYR A 190 -4.65 5.88 10.77
CA TYR A 190 -3.71 5.05 10.05
C TYR A 190 -2.26 5.45 10.35
N ALA A 191 -1.92 6.73 10.10
CA ALA A 191 -0.55 7.24 10.23
C ALA A 191 0.00 7.19 11.66
N ASP A 192 -0.78 7.65 12.63
CA ASP A 192 -0.27 7.83 13.99
C ASP A 192 -0.28 6.52 14.79
N HIS A 193 -1.06 5.51 14.36
CA HIS A 193 -1.30 4.30 15.15
C HIS A 193 -1.09 3.01 14.35
N PHE A 194 -1.79 2.82 13.23
CA PHE A 194 -1.78 1.54 12.52
C PHE A 194 -0.40 1.24 11.90
N GLU A 195 0.25 2.22 11.27
CA GLU A 195 1.64 2.12 10.76
C GLU A 195 2.62 1.60 11.84
N GLY A 196 2.40 2.01 13.10
CA GLY A 196 3.26 1.63 14.22
C GLY A 196 3.18 0.16 14.66
N ILE A 197 2.16 -0.59 14.22
CA ILE A 197 1.94 -2.00 14.58
C ILE A 197 1.98 -2.96 13.38
N GLU A 198 2.01 -2.45 12.15
CA GLU A 198 2.04 -3.24 10.91
C GLU A 198 3.17 -4.26 10.90
N GLY A 199 4.41 -3.83 11.22
CA GLY A 199 5.57 -4.73 11.18
C GLY A 199 5.47 -5.92 12.14
N GLN A 200 4.80 -5.78 13.28
CA GLN A 200 4.58 -6.91 14.20
C GLN A 200 3.41 -7.80 13.75
N LEU A 201 2.42 -7.22 13.08
CA LEU A 201 1.25 -7.95 12.60
C LEU A 201 1.55 -8.72 11.31
N ILE A 202 2.37 -8.17 10.41
CA ILE A 202 2.67 -8.78 9.12
C ILE A 202 3.45 -10.09 9.29
N GLU A 203 4.27 -10.20 10.33
CA GLU A 203 4.95 -11.44 10.74
C GLU A 203 3.96 -12.53 11.18
N GLN A 204 2.76 -12.15 11.64
CA GLN A 204 1.75 -13.09 12.13
C GLN A 204 0.71 -13.44 11.06
N ASP A 205 0.24 -12.43 10.31
CA ASP A 205 -0.80 -12.56 9.29
C ASP A 205 -0.73 -11.40 8.30
N ALA A 206 0.04 -11.58 7.22
CA ALA A 206 0.21 -10.57 6.17
C ALA A 206 -1.11 -10.21 5.47
N ASP A 207 -1.95 -11.21 5.16
CA ASP A 207 -3.25 -10.98 4.53
C ASP A 207 -4.14 -10.09 5.42
N LEU A 208 -4.10 -10.27 6.74
CA LEU A 208 -4.86 -9.42 7.67
C LEU A 208 -4.39 -7.96 7.64
N VAL A 209 -3.08 -7.73 7.56
CA VAL A 209 -2.48 -6.39 7.49
C VAL A 209 -2.89 -5.70 6.19
N GLU A 210 -2.68 -6.34 5.05
CA GLU A 210 -3.09 -5.82 3.73
C GLU A 210 -4.59 -5.46 3.73
N ASN A 211 -5.44 -6.36 4.24
CA ASN A 211 -6.88 -6.14 4.33
C ASN A 211 -7.28 -4.98 5.25
N LEU A 212 -6.47 -4.63 6.24
CA LEU A 212 -6.68 -3.49 7.12
C LEU A 212 -6.16 -2.19 6.47
N GLU A 213 -5.00 -2.24 5.81
CA GLU A 213 -4.47 -1.12 5.02
C GLU A 213 -5.45 -0.71 3.91
N MET A 214 -6.00 -1.69 3.19
CA MET A 214 -7.04 -1.45 2.19
C MET A 214 -8.27 -0.79 2.82
N ASP A 215 -8.69 -1.22 4.00
CA ASP A 215 -9.85 -0.62 4.66
C ASP A 215 -9.58 0.83 5.09
N PHE A 216 -8.41 1.12 5.65
CA PHE A 216 -7.99 2.45 6.07
C PHE A 216 -7.77 3.42 4.91
N ASN A 217 -7.19 2.94 3.81
CA ASN A 217 -6.76 3.80 2.71
C ASN A 217 -7.78 3.87 1.56
N ILE A 218 -8.66 2.86 1.45
CA ILE A 218 -9.58 2.71 0.31
C ILE A 218 -11.02 2.59 0.80
N THR A 219 -11.38 1.46 1.43
CA THR A 219 -12.80 1.08 1.66
C THR A 219 -13.53 2.14 2.46
N LEU A 220 -12.96 2.56 3.60
CA LEU A 220 -13.58 3.54 4.48
C LEU A 220 -13.48 4.96 3.90
N PRO A 221 -12.32 5.46 3.41
CA PRO A 221 -12.23 6.75 2.74
C PRO A 221 -13.21 6.94 1.57
N GLN A 222 -13.35 5.93 0.69
CA GLN A 222 -14.30 6.00 -0.43
C GLN A 222 -15.74 6.08 0.05
N ALA A 223 -16.09 5.36 1.12
CA ALA A 223 -17.42 5.47 1.71
C ALA A 223 -17.67 6.86 2.34
N LEU A 224 -16.61 7.56 2.76
CA LEU A 224 -16.67 8.90 3.36
C LEU A 224 -16.62 10.04 2.34
N ASP A 225 -16.23 9.80 1.08
CA ASP A 225 -16.13 10.80 0.00
C ASP A 225 -17.49 11.27 -0.57
N GLY A 226 -18.59 10.93 0.11
CA GLY A 226 -19.91 11.51 -0.07
C GLY A 226 -20.94 10.60 -0.77
N GLY A 227 -22.18 10.61 -0.26
CA GLY A 227 -23.32 9.93 -0.89
C GLY A 227 -23.63 8.52 -0.39
N THR A 228 -22.75 7.93 0.43
CA THR A 228 -22.97 6.63 1.08
C THR A 228 -23.77 6.77 2.38
N SER A 229 -24.67 5.82 2.68
CA SER A 229 -25.47 5.87 3.90
C SER A 229 -24.66 5.52 5.15
N ILE A 230 -25.05 6.07 6.30
CA ILE A 230 -24.38 5.80 7.58
C ILE A 230 -24.41 4.31 7.96
N GLU A 231 -25.42 3.56 7.52
CA GLU A 231 -25.51 2.12 7.76
C GLU A 231 -24.44 1.34 7.00
N VAL A 232 -24.08 1.77 5.78
CA VAL A 232 -22.98 1.15 5.02
C VAL A 232 -21.65 1.43 5.70
N ILE A 233 -21.43 2.68 6.12
CA ILE A 233 -20.19 3.08 6.81
C ILE A 233 -20.06 2.33 8.14
N ARG A 234 -21.15 2.17 8.90
CA ARG A 234 -21.17 1.37 10.13
C ARG A 234 -20.77 -0.09 9.89
N LYS A 235 -21.19 -0.68 8.77
CA LYS A 235 -20.80 -2.05 8.43
C LYS A 235 -19.31 -2.16 8.10
N ILE A 236 -18.76 -1.20 7.36
CA ILE A 236 -17.32 -1.13 7.06
C ILE A 236 -16.54 -1.02 8.37
N VAL A 237 -16.89 -0.04 9.23
CA VAL A 237 -16.23 0.14 10.54
C VAL A 237 -16.34 -1.10 11.41
N SER A 238 -17.51 -1.77 11.45
CA SER A 238 -17.67 -3.02 12.21
C SER A 238 -16.76 -4.13 11.68
N ALA A 239 -16.62 -4.29 10.36
CA ALA A 239 -15.73 -5.29 9.78
C ALA A 239 -14.25 -4.97 10.11
N MET A 240 -13.87 -3.70 10.10
CA MET A 240 -12.54 -3.27 10.56
C MET A 240 -12.33 -3.57 12.04
N GLN A 241 -13.32 -3.32 12.90
CA GLN A 241 -13.24 -3.65 14.33
C GLN A 241 -13.03 -5.15 14.56
N ASP A 242 -13.71 -6.02 13.80
CA ASP A 242 -13.53 -7.48 13.87
C ASP A 242 -12.10 -7.89 13.47
N LYS A 243 -11.55 -7.30 12.39
CA LYS A 243 -10.16 -7.51 11.96
C LYS A 243 -9.15 -7.04 13.02
N LEU A 244 -9.37 -5.88 13.63
CA LEU A 244 -8.52 -5.34 14.70
C LEU A 244 -8.58 -6.20 15.98
N HIS A 245 -9.74 -6.80 16.28
CA HIS A 245 -9.86 -7.75 17.39
C HIS A 245 -9.04 -9.02 17.14
N ARG A 246 -9.07 -9.53 15.90
CA ARG A 246 -8.22 -10.65 15.48
C ARG A 246 -6.74 -10.30 15.58
N ALA A 247 -6.34 -9.12 15.12
CA ALA A 247 -4.98 -8.60 15.24
C ALA A 247 -4.51 -8.57 16.71
N GLY A 248 -5.36 -8.11 17.63
CA GLY A 248 -5.06 -8.13 19.07
C GLY A 248 -4.88 -9.53 19.64
N THR A 249 -5.63 -10.52 19.14
CA THR A 249 -5.48 -11.93 19.54
C THR A 249 -4.14 -12.48 19.08
N LEU A 250 -3.75 -12.25 17.81
CA LEU A 250 -2.48 -12.71 17.25
C LEU A 250 -1.28 -12.11 17.99
N LEU A 251 -1.30 -10.81 18.30
CA LEU A 251 -0.23 -10.16 19.04
C LEU A 251 -0.11 -10.67 20.49
N ALA A 252 -1.23 -11.01 21.12
CA ALA A 252 -1.22 -11.60 22.45
C ALA A 252 -0.64 -13.04 22.43
N GLU A 253 -0.96 -13.83 21.42
CA GLU A 253 -0.42 -15.18 21.22
C GLU A 253 1.09 -15.15 20.95
N ALA A 254 1.55 -14.23 20.09
CA ALA A 254 2.97 -14.04 19.78
C ALA A 254 3.80 -13.64 21.02
N GLN A 255 3.23 -12.84 21.92
CA GLN A 255 3.89 -12.47 23.19
C GLN A 255 4.00 -13.64 24.18
N LEU A 256 3.13 -14.64 24.09
CA LEU A 256 3.13 -15.81 24.98
C LEU A 256 4.06 -16.93 24.49
N ASN A 257 4.32 -17.03 23.18
CA ASN A 257 5.16 -18.06 22.56
C ASN A 257 6.28 -17.48 21.67
N PRO A 258 7.30 -16.82 22.25
CA PRO A 258 8.39 -16.23 21.48
C PRO A 258 9.33 -17.25 20.80
N GLU A 259 9.20 -18.57 21.06
CA GLU A 259 10.09 -19.62 20.52
C GLU A 259 9.63 -20.23 19.18
N ASP A 260 8.43 -19.94 18.68
CA ASP A 260 7.93 -20.48 17.38
C ASP A 260 8.21 -19.55 16.17
N VAL A 261 8.87 -18.41 16.39
CA VAL A 261 9.14 -17.36 15.37
C VAL A 261 10.61 -17.34 14.90
N PHE A 262 11.42 -18.35 15.24
CA PHE A 262 12.82 -18.48 14.80
C PHE A 262 13.14 -19.82 14.14
#